data_AF-A0ABF7PVY6-F1
#
_entry.id   AF-A0ABF7PVY6-F1
#
_cell.length_a   1.000
_cell.length_b   1.000
_cell.length_c   1.000
_cell.angle_alpha   90.00
_cell.angle_beta   90.00
_cell.angle_gamma   90.00
#
_symmetry.space_group_name_H-M   'P 1'
#
loop_
_entity.id
_entity.type
_entity.pdbx_description
1 polymer ?
#
loop_
_entity_poly.entity_id
_entity_poly.type
_entity_poly.pdbx_seq_one_letter_code
_entity_poly.pdbx_strand_id
1 'polypeptide(L)'
;MKKIILILLLINYFNVSAKESHTNKGYFGIGILGPLSNAFQLVLGKNITIEIGIYNGLKNLFNNFNTLFASLEFTALSSDSSEQSKAIDASLGIGIYGLWWIPEWQNTRKTYNSTNIGIRISLTLNLPIIKKNFDIFLKTGPGINIWGIGGGNPKQKWEAFAGLGMRLWFA
;
A
#
# COMPACT_ATOMS: atom_id res chain seq x y z
N MET A 1 -32.09 -2.14 -14.74
CA MET A 1 -32.64 -1.95 -13.37
C MET A 1 -31.67 -2.37 -12.25
N LYS A 2 -31.11 -3.59 -12.24
CA LYS A 2 -30.18 -4.03 -11.16
C LYS A 2 -28.97 -3.10 -10.90
N LYS A 3 -28.34 -2.57 -11.95
CA LYS A 3 -27.21 -1.62 -11.84
C LYS A 3 -27.62 -0.26 -11.26
N ILE A 4 -28.84 0.21 -11.56
CA ILE A 4 -29.35 1.52 -11.10
C ILE A 4 -29.69 1.47 -9.60
N ILE A 5 -30.24 0.35 -9.13
CA ILE A 5 -30.49 0.11 -7.70
C ILE A 5 -29.17 0.07 -6.92
N LEU A 6 -28.13 -0.58 -7.47
CA LEU A 6 -26.79 -0.59 -6.86
C LEU A 6 -26.19 0.82 -6.78
N ILE A 7 -26.32 1.62 -7.84
CA ILE A 7 -25.84 3.01 -7.87
C ILE A 7 -26.60 3.87 -6.86
N LEU A 8 -27.93 3.72 -6.77
CA LEU A 8 -28.75 4.43 -5.78
C LEU A 8 -28.45 4.00 -4.34
N LEU A 9 -28.16 2.72 -4.09
CA LEU A 9 -27.71 2.23 -2.79
C LEU A 9 -26.34 2.78 -2.41
N LEU A 10 -25.39 2.80 -3.36
CA LEU A 10 -24.07 3.40 -3.16
C LEU A 10 -24.20 4.89 -2.85
N ILE A 11 -24.98 5.64 -3.64
CA ILE A 11 -25.22 7.08 -3.42
C ILE A 11 -25.89 7.32 -2.06
N ASN A 12 -26.84 6.48 -1.64
CA ASN A 12 -27.47 6.60 -0.32
C ASN A 12 -26.49 6.28 0.82
N TYR A 13 -25.66 5.23 0.67
CA TYR A 13 -24.62 4.89 1.64
C TYR A 13 -23.63 6.05 1.84
N PHE A 14 -23.17 6.66 0.75
CA PHE A 14 -22.28 7.83 0.81
C PHE A 14 -22.96 9.06 1.42
N ASN A 15 -24.27 9.28 1.20
CA ASN A 15 -25.00 10.41 1.78
C ASN A 15 -25.27 10.25 3.28
N VAL A 16 -25.59 9.04 3.76
CA VAL A 16 -25.82 8.79 5.20
C VAL A 16 -24.51 8.92 5.99
N SER A 17 -23.39 8.49 5.41
CA SER A 17 -22.07 8.61 6.04
C SER A 17 -21.52 10.04 6.12
N ALA A 18 -22.10 11.00 5.38
CA ALA A 18 -21.67 12.40 5.37
C ALA A 18 -22.17 13.20 6.60
N LYS A 19 -23.09 12.63 7.40
CA LYS A 19 -23.77 13.33 8.51
C LYS A 19 -23.14 13.15 9.90
N GLU A 20 -22.07 12.36 10.02
CA GLU A 20 -21.44 12.13 11.33
C GLU A 20 -20.37 13.17 11.66
N SER A 21 -20.54 13.82 12.81
CA SER A 21 -19.65 14.83 13.42
C SER A 21 -18.34 14.26 14.00
N HIS A 22 -18.16 12.95 14.00
CA HIS A 22 -16.98 12.29 14.59
C HIS A 22 -15.90 12.00 13.54
N THR A 23 -14.67 12.45 13.80
CA THR A 23 -13.49 12.43 12.91
C THR A 23 -12.84 11.07 12.66
N ASN A 24 -13.46 9.96 13.05
CA ASN A 24 -12.82 8.65 12.97
C ASN A 24 -12.96 8.02 11.58
N LYS A 25 -11.83 7.80 10.90
CA LYS A 25 -11.69 6.91 9.71
C LYS A 25 -12.34 5.54 9.98
N GLY A 26 -12.76 4.83 8.93
CA GLY A 26 -13.26 3.45 9.05
C GLY A 26 -12.23 2.51 9.70
N TYR A 27 -12.69 1.42 10.31
CA TYR A 27 -11.82 0.44 10.96
C TYR A 27 -11.04 -0.43 9.96
N PHE A 28 -11.61 -0.61 8.77
CA PHE A 28 -11.08 -1.43 7.70
C PHE A 28 -10.94 -0.61 6.42
N GLY A 29 -9.89 -0.86 5.64
CA GLY A 29 -9.69 -0.19 4.36
C GLY A 29 -9.19 -1.15 3.28
N ILE A 30 -9.62 -0.95 2.04
CA ILE A 30 -9.13 -1.67 0.87
C ILE A 30 -8.70 -0.64 -0.16
N GLY A 31 -7.50 -0.77 -0.68
CA GLY A 31 -6.96 0.18 -1.65
C GLY A 31 -6.11 -0.48 -2.72
N ILE A 32 -5.76 0.34 -3.69
CA ILE A 32 -4.78 0.02 -4.72
C ILE A 32 -3.66 1.05 -4.67
N LEU A 33 -2.44 0.61 -4.94
CA LEU A 33 -1.25 1.44 -5.12
C LEU A 33 -0.77 1.29 -6.57
N GLY A 34 -0.29 2.38 -7.17
CA GLY A 34 0.30 2.41 -8.51
C GLY A 34 0.90 3.78 -8.84
N PRO A 35 1.52 3.99 -10.02
CA PRO A 35 1.95 2.98 -10.99
C PRO A 35 3.32 2.35 -10.64
N LEU A 36 4.01 2.86 -9.61
CA LEU A 36 5.38 2.45 -9.23
C LEU A 36 5.44 1.06 -8.57
N SER A 37 4.41 0.72 -7.81
CA SER A 37 4.11 -0.63 -7.32
C SER A 37 2.64 -0.89 -7.60
N ASN A 38 2.29 -1.93 -8.36
CA ASN A 38 0.90 -2.33 -8.54
C ASN A 38 0.51 -3.26 -7.39
N ALA A 39 -0.02 -2.69 -6.31
CA ALA A 39 -0.31 -3.44 -5.09
C ALA A 39 -1.75 -3.25 -4.62
N PHE A 40 -2.37 -4.34 -4.18
CA PHE A 40 -3.55 -4.28 -3.34
C PHE A 40 -3.13 -4.02 -1.91
N GLN A 41 -3.86 -3.14 -1.24
CA GLN A 41 -3.64 -2.75 0.13
C GLN A 41 -4.88 -3.10 0.96
N LEU A 42 -4.66 -3.72 2.11
CA LEU A 42 -5.66 -3.98 3.13
C LEU A 42 -5.23 -3.30 4.41
N VAL A 43 -6.09 -2.49 5.00
CA VAL A 43 -5.87 -1.83 6.30
C VAL A 43 -6.79 -2.46 7.33
N LEU A 44 -6.22 -2.90 8.44
CA LEU A 44 -6.87 -3.56 9.56
C LEU A 44 -6.67 -2.73 10.83
N GLY A 45 -7.75 -2.47 11.58
CA GLY A 45 -7.66 -1.85 12.90
C GLY A 45 -7.00 -0.46 12.88
N LYS A 46 -7.15 0.28 11.77
CA LYS A 46 -6.55 1.60 11.47
C LYS A 46 -5.02 1.69 11.41
N ASN A 47 -4.30 0.75 12.02
CA ASN A 47 -2.86 0.87 12.22
C ASN A 47 -2.08 -0.22 11.50
N ILE A 48 -2.71 -1.32 11.09
CA ILE A 48 -2.02 -2.43 10.41
C ILE A 48 -2.34 -2.34 8.93
N THR A 49 -1.31 -2.33 8.09
CA THR A 49 -1.43 -2.30 6.64
C THR A 49 -0.74 -3.52 6.05
N ILE A 50 -1.46 -4.24 5.20
CA ILE A 50 -0.94 -5.37 4.43
C ILE A 50 -0.97 -4.95 2.96
N GLU A 51 0.14 -5.12 2.25
CA GLU A 51 0.21 -4.86 0.81
C GLU A 51 0.66 -6.13 0.11
N ILE A 52 0.03 -6.46 -1.02
CA ILE A 52 0.42 -7.58 -1.89
C ILE A 52 0.32 -7.10 -3.33
N GLY A 53 1.37 -7.30 -4.13
CA GLY A 53 1.39 -6.78 -5.48
C GLY A 53 2.62 -7.16 -6.28
N ILE A 54 2.80 -6.42 -7.37
CA ILE A 54 3.99 -6.48 -8.22
C ILE A 54 4.79 -5.21 -7.96
N TYR A 55 6.03 -5.38 -7.51
CA TYR A 55 6.97 -4.29 -7.29
C TYR A 55 7.90 -4.19 -8.48
N ASN A 56 7.87 -3.04 -9.15
CA ASN A 56 8.74 -2.81 -10.30
C ASN A 56 10.05 -2.11 -9.92
N GLY A 57 10.19 -1.61 -8.70
CA GLY A 57 11.37 -0.86 -8.25
C GLY A 57 11.64 0.40 -9.08
N LEU A 58 12.23 1.42 -8.45
CA LEU A 58 12.57 2.66 -9.17
C LEU A 58 13.62 2.43 -10.29
N LYS A 59 14.41 1.37 -10.18
CA LYS A 59 15.46 1.03 -11.17
C LYS A 59 14.93 0.26 -12.40
N ASN A 60 13.71 -0.29 -12.33
CA ASN A 60 13.16 -1.23 -13.33
C ASN A 60 11.76 -0.82 -13.82
N LEU A 61 11.41 0.45 -13.66
CA LEU A 61 10.15 1.12 -13.99
C LEU A 61 9.51 0.74 -15.35
N PHE A 62 10.28 0.21 -16.31
CA PHE A 62 9.79 -0.10 -17.66
C PHE A 62 10.20 -1.46 -18.22
N ASN A 63 10.97 -2.29 -17.50
CA ASN A 63 11.61 -3.46 -18.13
C ASN A 63 11.23 -4.84 -17.57
N ASN A 64 10.80 -5.01 -16.32
CA ASN A 64 10.60 -6.36 -15.77
C ASN A 64 9.48 -6.45 -14.70
N PHE A 65 8.32 -7.00 -15.07
CA PHE A 65 7.17 -7.30 -14.19
C PHE A 65 7.35 -8.59 -13.36
N ASN A 66 8.58 -8.84 -12.88
CA ASN A 66 8.96 -10.17 -12.40
C ASN A 66 9.18 -10.23 -10.89
N THR A 67 8.74 -9.23 -10.11
CA THR A 67 8.93 -9.25 -8.65
C THR A 67 7.59 -9.15 -7.94
N LEU A 68 7.18 -10.26 -7.31
CA LEU A 68 6.09 -10.24 -6.34
C LEU A 68 6.56 -9.54 -5.07
N PHE A 69 5.66 -8.75 -4.51
CA PHE A 69 5.88 -7.97 -3.31
C PHE A 69 4.77 -8.26 -2.32
N ALA A 70 5.16 -8.44 -1.06
CA ALA A 70 4.24 -8.43 0.06
C ALA A 70 4.85 -7.60 1.18
N SER A 71 4.03 -6.88 1.94
CA SER A 71 4.48 -6.20 3.15
C SER A 71 3.42 -6.21 4.24
N LEU A 72 3.90 -6.14 5.49
CA LEU A 72 3.12 -5.95 6.69
C LEU A 72 3.72 -4.75 7.43
N GLU A 73 2.91 -3.72 7.61
CA GLU A 73 3.34 -2.44 8.16
C GLU A 73 2.42 -1.99 9.29
N PHE A 74 3.01 -1.38 10.32
CA PHE A 74 2.32 -0.80 11.45
C PHE A 74 2.50 0.71 11.43
N THR A 75 1.40 1.46 11.52
CA THR A 75 1.42 2.92 11.66
C THR A 75 1.89 3.27 13.05
N ALA A 76 3.07 3.88 13.15
CA ALA A 76 3.70 4.26 14.41
C ALA A 76 3.30 5.67 14.86
N LEU A 77 3.13 6.60 13.90
CA LEU A 77 2.74 7.99 14.17
C LEU A 77 1.71 8.43 13.13
N SER A 78 0.71 9.20 13.56
CA SER A 78 -0.28 9.81 12.68
C SER A 78 -0.55 11.25 13.10
N SER A 79 -0.64 12.15 12.12
CA SER A 79 -0.98 13.55 12.35
C SER A 79 -2.48 13.79 12.61
N ASP A 80 -3.30 12.73 12.61
CA ASP A 80 -4.73 12.73 12.95
C ASP A 80 -5.00 13.15 14.41
N SER A 81 -3.96 13.38 15.22
CA SER A 81 -4.07 13.64 16.66
C SER A 81 -4.66 15.01 17.04
N SER A 82 -5.15 15.82 16.08
CA SER A 82 -5.77 17.12 16.37
C SER A 82 -7.23 17.13 15.94
N GLU A 83 -8.12 17.59 16.82
CA GLU A 83 -9.57 17.73 16.60
C GLU A 83 -9.97 18.65 15.42
N GLN A 84 -9.00 19.29 14.76
CA GLN A 84 -9.21 20.06 13.54
C GLN A 84 -8.98 19.22 12.29
N SER A 85 -9.93 19.28 11.36
CA SER A 85 -9.81 18.62 10.05
C SER A 85 -8.65 19.23 9.27
N LYS A 86 -7.55 18.49 9.14
CA LYS A 86 -6.47 18.86 8.23
C LYS A 86 -6.85 18.49 6.80
N ALA A 87 -6.38 19.27 5.85
CA ALA A 87 -6.57 18.97 4.43
C ALA A 87 -5.78 17.73 4.00
N ILE A 88 -4.66 17.44 4.66
CA ILE A 88 -3.79 16.29 4.40
C ILE A 88 -3.38 15.67 5.74
N ASP A 89 -3.52 14.35 5.86
CA ASP A 89 -3.08 13.58 7.02
C ASP A 89 -1.80 12.83 6.71
N ALA A 90 -0.74 13.08 7.46
CA ALA A 90 0.52 12.37 7.36
C ALA A 90 0.62 11.26 8.40
N SER A 91 1.06 10.07 7.99
CA SER A 91 1.39 8.99 8.90
C SER A 91 2.74 8.38 8.58
N LEU A 92 3.43 7.94 9.63
CA LEU A 92 4.68 7.20 9.55
C LEU A 92 4.41 5.74 9.94
N GLY A 93 4.78 4.82 9.07
CA GLY A 93 4.70 3.39 9.32
C GLY A 93 6.06 2.71 9.31
N ILE A 94 6.14 1.60 10.02
CA ILE A 94 7.30 0.71 10.05
C ILE A 94 6.83 -0.73 9.85
N GLY A 95 7.56 -1.49 9.04
CA GLY A 95 7.10 -2.81 8.64
C GLY A 95 8.19 -3.69 8.09
N ILE A 96 7.77 -4.90 7.74
CA ILE A 96 8.58 -5.88 7.02
C ILE A 96 8.04 -6.02 5.60
N TYR A 97 8.92 -6.31 4.65
CA TYR A 97 8.55 -6.63 3.29
C TYR A 97 9.28 -7.86 2.79
N GLY A 98 8.66 -8.56 1.85
CA GLY A 98 9.23 -9.65 1.08
C GLY A 98 9.19 -9.33 -0.41
N LEU A 99 10.27 -9.65 -1.11
CA LEU A 99 10.37 -9.61 -2.55
C LEU A 99 10.66 -11.01 -3.07
N TRP A 100 9.82 -11.50 -3.98
CA TRP A 100 9.99 -12.78 -4.68
C TRP A 100 10.18 -12.52 -6.15
N TRP A 101 11.35 -12.86 -6.68
CA TRP A 101 11.61 -12.80 -8.12
C TRP A 101 11.02 -14.04 -8.80
N ILE A 102 10.03 -13.83 -9.66
CA ILE A 102 9.51 -14.83 -10.58
C ILE A 102 10.57 -14.98 -11.69
N PRO A 103 11.18 -16.16 -11.86
CA PRO A 103 12.12 -16.38 -12.94
C PRO A 103 11.42 -16.18 -14.28
N GLU A 104 12.07 -15.47 -15.19
CA GLU A 104 11.63 -15.39 -16.57
C GLU A 104 11.66 -16.81 -17.15
N TRP A 105 10.53 -17.29 -17.68
CA TRP A 105 10.42 -18.62 -18.28
C TRP A 105 11.10 -18.64 -19.67
N GLN A 106 12.28 -18.03 -19.80
CA GLN A 106 13.06 -18.00 -21.03
C GLN A 106 14.17 -19.04 -20.95
N ASN A 107 13.90 -20.22 -21.54
CA ASN A 107 14.78 -21.21 -22.20
C ASN A 107 16.24 -21.45 -21.73
N THR A 108 16.65 -20.93 -20.59
CA THR A 108 17.99 -21.06 -20.01
C THR A 108 17.81 -21.75 -18.67
N ARG A 109 18.41 -22.94 -18.54
CA ARG A 109 18.29 -23.85 -17.38
C ARG A 109 19.00 -23.32 -16.12
N LYS A 110 18.95 -22.01 -15.86
CA LYS A 110 19.51 -21.37 -14.66
C LYS A 110 18.42 -20.57 -13.97
N THR A 111 17.50 -21.29 -13.34
CA THR A 111 16.54 -20.75 -12.38
C THR A 111 17.30 -20.32 -11.13
N TYR A 112 17.54 -19.01 -10.98
CA TYR A 112 17.87 -18.45 -9.68
C TYR A 112 16.61 -17.81 -9.12
N ASN A 113 15.82 -18.59 -8.39
CA ASN A 113 14.80 -18.03 -7.52
C ASN A 113 15.54 -17.20 -6.48
N SER A 114 15.35 -15.89 -6.54
CA SER A 114 15.83 -15.03 -5.48
C SER A 114 14.66 -14.54 -4.64
N THR A 115 14.87 -14.51 -3.34
CA THR A 115 13.91 -14.03 -2.36
C THR A 115 14.62 -13.12 -1.39
N ASN A 116 14.07 -11.94 -1.15
CA ASN A 116 14.59 -11.04 -0.13
C ASN A 116 13.51 -10.75 0.90
N ILE A 117 13.97 -10.55 2.14
CA ILE A 117 13.17 -10.04 3.24
C ILE A 117 13.89 -8.79 3.76
N GLY A 118 13.13 -7.74 4.00
CA GLY A 118 13.64 -6.46 4.45
C GLY A 118 12.72 -5.77 5.45
N ILE A 119 13.26 -4.70 6.03
CA ILE A 119 12.53 -3.76 6.89
C ILE A 119 12.28 -2.49 6.08
N ARG A 120 11.08 -1.92 6.20
CA ARG A 120 10.67 -0.69 5.51
C ARG A 120 10.18 0.33 6.53
N ILE A 121 10.52 1.58 6.28
CA ILE A 121 9.88 2.74 6.91
C ILE A 121 9.10 3.44 5.80
N SER A 122 7.86 3.83 6.07
CA SER A 122 6.99 4.47 5.10
C SER A 122 6.41 5.76 5.66
N LEU A 123 6.36 6.77 4.81
CA LEU A 123 5.59 7.99 5.00
C LEU A 123 4.38 7.91 4.08
N THR A 124 3.19 8.06 4.65
CA THR A 124 1.93 8.09 3.90
C THR A 124 1.27 9.45 4.08
N LEU A 125 0.98 10.15 2.98
CA LEU A 125 0.20 11.37 2.94
C LEU A 125 -1.18 11.03 2.40
N ASN A 126 -2.22 11.13 3.22
CA ASN A 126 -3.60 10.83 2.86
C ASN A 126 -4.35 12.13 2.60
N LEU A 127 -5.05 12.20 1.47
CA LEU A 127 -5.94 13.26 1.06
C LEU A 127 -7.39 12.70 1.10
N PRO A 128 -8.15 12.97 2.17
CA PRO A 128 -9.53 12.51 2.27
C PRO A 128 -10.42 13.25 1.27
N ILE A 129 -10.94 12.54 0.27
CA ILE A 129 -11.84 13.10 -0.75
C ILE A 129 -13.30 12.99 -0.28
N ILE A 130 -13.70 11.81 0.18
CA ILE A 130 -14.99 11.59 0.85
C ILE A 130 -14.67 11.24 2.29
N LYS A 131 -15.04 12.13 3.21
CA LYS A 131 -14.79 11.95 4.64
C LYS A 131 -15.16 10.53 5.07
N LYS A 132 -14.23 9.88 5.78
CA LYS A 132 -14.31 8.50 6.31
C LYS A 132 -14.33 7.35 5.34
N ASN A 133 -14.71 7.54 4.08
CA ASN A 133 -15.00 6.44 3.15
C ASN A 133 -14.01 6.33 2.01
N PHE A 134 -13.36 7.44 1.62
CA PHE A 134 -12.49 7.43 0.47
C PHE A 134 -11.35 8.44 0.58
N ASP A 135 -10.13 7.97 0.42
CA ASP A 135 -8.95 8.81 0.30
C ASP A 135 -8.10 8.47 -0.93
N ILE A 136 -7.36 9.48 -1.37
CA ILE A 136 -6.22 9.32 -2.27
C ILE A 136 -4.99 9.50 -1.40
N PHE A 137 -3.97 8.66 -1.56
CA PHE A 137 -2.79 8.76 -0.72
C PHE A 137 -1.50 8.60 -1.50
N LEU A 138 -0.45 9.28 -1.07
CA LEU A 138 0.90 9.09 -1.54
C LEU A 138 1.68 8.36 -0.46
N LYS A 139 2.23 7.19 -0.79
CA LYS A 139 3.06 6.40 0.13
C LYS A 139 4.46 6.31 -0.42
N THR A 140 5.46 6.63 0.40
CA THR A 140 6.87 6.58 0.02
C THR A 140 7.75 6.16 1.18
N GLY A 141 8.89 5.53 0.93
CA GLY A 141 9.90 5.36 1.96
C GLY A 141 10.96 4.31 1.63
N PRO A 142 12.07 4.33 2.38
CA PRO A 142 13.17 3.41 2.17
C PRO A 142 12.88 2.04 2.80
N GLY A 143 13.51 1.01 2.24
CA GLY A 143 13.66 -0.28 2.89
C GLY A 143 15.07 -0.82 2.77
N ILE A 144 15.42 -1.69 3.70
CA ILE A 144 16.73 -2.32 3.78
C ILE A 144 16.51 -3.82 3.77
N ASN A 145 17.14 -4.50 2.82
CA ASN A 145 17.16 -5.97 2.81
C ASN A 145 18.03 -6.48 3.97
N ILE A 146 17.44 -7.32 4.82
CA ILE A 146 18.12 -7.94 5.99
C ILE A 146 18.46 -9.40 5.72
N TRP A 147 17.79 -10.02 4.75
CA TRP A 147 18.00 -11.42 4.40
C TRP A 147 17.65 -11.66 2.94
N GLY A 148 18.35 -12.60 2.30
CA GLY A 148 17.96 -13.10 1.00
C GLY A 148 18.66 -14.39 0.60
N ILE A 149 17.97 -15.19 -0.23
CA ILE A 149 18.49 -16.41 -0.85
C ILE A 149 18.55 -16.16 -2.36
N GLY A 150 19.64 -16.58 -3.03
CA GLY A 150 19.80 -16.47 -4.48
C GLY A 150 21.24 -16.19 -4.91
N GLY A 151 21.56 -16.45 -6.19
CA GLY A 151 22.94 -16.40 -6.73
C GLY A 151 23.59 -15.01 -6.78
N GLY A 152 22.85 -13.95 -6.49
CA GLY A 152 23.42 -12.63 -6.23
C GLY A 152 23.61 -12.46 -4.73
N ASN A 153 24.86 -12.52 -4.25
CA ASN A 153 25.27 -12.28 -2.86
C ASN A 153 24.32 -11.31 -2.10
N PRO A 154 23.87 -11.65 -0.88
CA PRO A 154 23.00 -10.81 -0.06
C PRO A 154 23.80 -9.62 0.48
N LYS A 155 24.17 -8.69 -0.40
CA LYS A 155 24.63 -7.36 -0.01
C LYS A 155 23.40 -6.63 0.51
N GLN A 156 23.52 -5.96 1.66
CA GLN A 156 22.53 -4.99 2.13
C GLN A 156 22.20 -4.06 0.97
N LYS A 157 21.01 -4.26 0.40
CA LYS A 157 20.50 -3.52 -0.74
C LYS A 157 19.42 -2.60 -0.20
N TRP A 158 19.59 -1.32 -0.48
CA TRP A 158 18.57 -0.31 -0.25
C TRP A 158 17.52 -0.41 -1.36
N GLU A 159 16.26 -0.44 -0.95
CA GLU A 159 15.09 -0.38 -1.80
C GLU A 159 14.34 0.92 -1.51
N ALA A 160 13.70 1.48 -2.52
CA ALA A 160 12.90 2.68 -2.35
C ALA A 160 11.51 2.39 -2.90
N PHE A 161 10.53 2.49 -2.01
CA PHE A 161 9.13 2.25 -2.30
C PHE A 161 8.44 3.58 -2.47
N ALA A 162 7.68 3.73 -3.54
CA ALA A 162 6.81 4.88 -3.74
C ALA A 162 5.57 4.42 -4.50
N GLY A 163 4.44 5.06 -4.26
CA GLY A 163 3.20 4.76 -4.94
C GLY A 163 2.12 5.77 -4.59
N LEU A 164 1.28 6.07 -5.56
CA LEU A 164 0.05 6.81 -5.39
C LEU A 164 -1.10 5.82 -5.36
N GLY A 165 -1.99 5.96 -4.39
CA GLY A 165 -3.05 5.01 -4.14
C GLY A 165 -4.40 5.66 -3.91
N MET A 166 -5.40 4.81 -3.94
CA MET A 166 -6.79 5.13 -3.65
C MET A 166 -7.30 4.08 -2.66
N ARG A 167 -7.92 4.50 -1.56
CA ARG A 167 -8.43 3.59 -0.52
C ARG A 167 -9.89 3.86 -0.22
N LEU A 168 -10.67 2.80 -0.20
CA LEU A 168 -12.02 2.78 0.34
C LEU A 168 -11.99 2.28 1.78
N TRP A 169 -12.77 2.90 2.64
CA TRP A 169 -12.86 2.59 4.05
C TRP A 169 -14.26 2.09 4.40
N PHE A 170 -14.30 1.17 5.37
CA PHE A 170 -15.50 0.55 5.89
C PHE A 170 -15.51 0.70 7.43
N ALA A 171 -16.66 1.06 7.97
CA ALA A 171 -16.90 1.19 9.40
C ALA A 171 -17.09 -0.18 10.06
#